data_AF-A0A9E3JQV5-F1
#
_entry.id   AF-A0A9E3JQV5-F1
#
_cell.length_a   1.000
_cell.length_b   1.000
_cell.length_c   1.000
_cell.angle_alpha   90.00
_cell.angle_beta   90.00
_cell.angle_gamma   90.00
#
_symmetry.space_group_name_H-M   'P 1'
#
loop_
_entity.id
_entity.type
_entity.pdbx_description
1 polymer ?
#
loop_
_entity_poly.entity_id
_entity_poly.type
_entity_poly.pdbx_seq_one_letter_code
_entity_poly.pdbx_strand_id
1 'polypeptide(L)'
;MALDLADYETKARDAVMAFWGNREKARQKQVEAGVVDQGERASVTGGKNMDGFVALIKDIVRANGLAHAQLHLERRVLTLPGYFRPTKLWDLLVMNQGRLIAAFEFKSQVGPSFGNNFNNRTEEAIGTAHDLWTAYR
;
A
#
# COMPACT_ATOMS: atom_id res chain seq x y z
N MET A 1 15.34 -12.25 20.36
CA MET A 1 14.26 -12.97 19.65
C MET A 1 14.57 -12.85 18.17
N ALA A 2 14.62 -13.95 17.43
CA ALA A 2 14.76 -13.86 15.98
C ALA A 2 13.46 -13.29 15.39
N LEU A 3 13.57 -12.52 14.30
CA LEU A 3 12.39 -12.04 13.58
C LEU A 3 11.69 -13.22 12.92
N ASP A 4 10.38 -13.33 13.11
CA ASP A 4 9.53 -14.24 12.35
C ASP A 4 9.08 -13.53 11.07
N LEU A 5 9.60 -13.95 9.92
CA LEU A 5 9.27 -13.33 8.65
C LEU A 5 7.96 -13.85 8.03
N ALA A 6 7.19 -14.66 8.76
CA ALA A 6 5.85 -15.11 8.39
C ALA A 6 5.76 -15.77 7.01
N ASP A 7 6.80 -16.53 6.61
CA ASP A 7 6.93 -17.14 5.28
C ASP A 7 6.81 -16.11 4.13
N TYR A 8 7.48 -14.97 4.30
CA TYR A 8 7.33 -13.84 3.37
C TYR A 8 7.68 -14.19 1.93
N GLU A 9 8.60 -15.12 1.67
CA GLU A 9 9.00 -15.46 0.30
C GLU A 9 7.83 -16.07 -0.49
N THR A 10 7.15 -17.04 0.11
CA THR A 10 5.97 -17.68 -0.48
C THR A 10 4.83 -16.67 -0.60
N LYS A 11 4.54 -15.94 0.48
CA LYS A 11 3.44 -14.95 0.49
C LYS A 11 3.67 -13.77 -0.45
N ALA A 12 4.92 -13.32 -0.61
CA ALA A 12 5.26 -12.28 -1.56
C ALA A 12 5.05 -12.76 -3.00
N ARG A 13 5.42 -14.01 -3.31
CA ARG A 13 5.13 -14.63 -4.62
C ARG A 13 3.63 -14.68 -4.88
N ASP A 14 2.84 -15.12 -3.90
CA ASP A 14 1.39 -15.17 -3.99
C ASP A 14 0.78 -13.77 -4.16
N ALA A 15 1.29 -12.78 -3.42
CA ALA A 15 0.87 -11.39 -3.54
C ALA A 15 1.17 -10.81 -4.93
N VAL A 16 2.33 -11.13 -5.51
CA VAL A 16 2.69 -10.74 -6.89
C VAL A 16 1.75 -11.40 -7.90
N MET A 17 1.46 -12.69 -7.76
CA MET A 17 0.51 -13.39 -8.64
C MET A 17 -0.89 -12.78 -8.54
N ALA A 18 -1.36 -12.49 -7.32
CA ALA A 18 -2.64 -11.83 -7.08
C ALA A 18 -2.68 -10.41 -7.67
N PHE A 19 -1.60 -9.64 -7.54
CA PHE A 19 -1.47 -8.29 -8.12
C PHE A 19 -1.68 -8.31 -9.63
N TRP A 20 -0.96 -9.17 -10.36
CA TRP A 20 -1.09 -9.28 -11.82
C TRP A 20 -2.44 -9.87 -12.24
N GLY A 21 -2.90 -10.91 -11.55
CA GLY A 21 -4.20 -11.53 -11.83
C GLY A 21 -5.38 -10.57 -11.64
N ASN A 22 -5.34 -9.71 -10.61
CA ASN A 22 -6.38 -8.71 -10.37
C ASN A 22 -6.37 -7.60 -11.43
N ARG A 23 -5.19 -7.14 -11.86
CA ARG A 23 -5.06 -6.16 -12.95
C ARG A 23 -5.65 -6.71 -14.25
N GLU A 24 -5.35 -7.95 -14.58
CA GLU A 24 -5.85 -8.58 -15.80
C GLU A 24 -7.37 -8.78 -15.76
N LYS A 25 -7.92 -9.23 -14.62
CA LYS A 25 -9.37 -9.30 -14.42
C LYS A 25 -10.04 -7.93 -14.55
N ALA A 26 -9.43 -6.87 -14.02
CA ALA A 26 -9.94 -5.51 -14.15
C ALA A 26 -9.93 -5.03 -15.60
N ARG A 27 -8.86 -5.35 -16.36
CA ARG A 27 -8.77 -5.08 -17.80
C ARG A 27 -9.87 -5.82 -18.58
N GLN A 28 -10.05 -7.11 -18.34
CA GLN A 28 -11.07 -7.95 -18.98
C GLN A 28 -12.49 -7.39 -18.78
N LYS A 29 -12.84 -7.03 -17.53
CA LYS A 29 -14.16 -6.46 -17.19
C LYS A 29 -14.46 -5.15 -17.94
N GLN A 30 -13.44 -4.35 -18.21
CA GLN A 30 -13.61 -3.07 -18.93
C GLN A 30 -13.87 -3.30 -20.42
N VAL A 31 -13.18 -4.27 -21.02
CA VAL A 31 -13.46 -4.71 -22.41
C VAL A 31 -14.90 -5.21 -22.51
N GLU A 32 -15.34 -6.04 -21.56
CA GLU A 32 -16.72 -6.55 -21.52
C GLU A 32 -17.76 -5.45 -21.31
N ALA A 33 -17.42 -4.40 -20.56
CA ALA A 33 -18.29 -3.24 -20.33
C ALA A 33 -18.34 -2.24 -21.51
N GLY A 34 -17.57 -2.48 -22.58
CA GLY A 34 -17.52 -1.60 -23.77
C GLY A 34 -16.86 -0.24 -23.52
N VAL A 35 -16.17 -0.06 -22.39
CA VAL A 35 -15.49 1.19 -22.04
C VAL A 35 -14.04 1.10 -22.51
N VAL A 36 -13.76 1.70 -23.67
CA VAL A 36 -12.45 1.59 -24.36
C VAL A 36 -11.42 2.60 -23.82
N ASP A 37 -11.83 3.61 -23.05
CA ASP A 37 -11.12 4.90 -23.06
C ASP A 37 -10.57 5.40 -21.71
N GLN A 38 -9.84 4.56 -20.96
CA GLN A 38 -9.07 5.03 -19.77
C GLN A 38 -7.61 4.53 -19.68
N GLY A 39 -7.10 3.82 -20.70
CA GLY A 39 -5.73 3.29 -20.69
C GLY A 39 -5.40 2.41 -19.47
N GLU A 40 -4.14 2.34 -19.05
CA GLU A 40 -3.68 1.52 -17.90
C GLU A 40 -4.27 1.95 -16.53
N ARG A 41 -5.04 3.04 -16.45
CA ARG A 41 -5.78 3.39 -15.22
C ARG A 41 -6.93 2.42 -14.97
N ALA A 42 -7.46 1.79 -16.02
CA ALA A 42 -8.53 0.82 -15.95
C ALA A 42 -8.17 -0.40 -15.08
N SER A 43 -6.90 -0.84 -15.11
CA SER A 43 -6.42 -2.01 -14.38
C SER A 43 -6.19 -1.78 -12.87
N VAL A 44 -6.33 -0.54 -12.39
CA VAL A 44 -6.19 -0.17 -10.96
C VAL A 44 -7.47 0.36 -10.32
N THR A 45 -8.56 0.47 -11.07
CA THR A 45 -9.85 1.06 -10.63
C THR A 45 -10.46 0.39 -9.39
N GLY A 46 -10.15 -0.89 -9.16
CA GLY A 46 -10.66 -1.63 -8.00
C GLY A 46 -9.92 -1.37 -6.69
N GLY A 47 -8.75 -0.72 -6.69
CA GLY A 47 -7.94 -0.45 -5.48
C GLY A 47 -7.36 -1.67 -4.75
N LYS A 48 -7.76 -2.88 -5.13
CA LYS A 48 -7.45 -4.14 -4.43
C LYS A 48 -6.19 -4.87 -4.90
N ASN A 49 -5.43 -4.24 -5.79
CA ASN A 49 -4.26 -4.90 -6.39
C ASN A 49 -3.14 -5.13 -5.36
N MET A 50 -3.11 -4.35 -4.27
CA MET A 50 -2.09 -4.43 -3.22
C MET A 50 -2.52 -5.27 -2.01
N ASP A 51 -3.73 -5.82 -1.99
CA ASP A 51 -4.30 -6.51 -0.82
C ASP A 51 -3.42 -7.69 -0.36
N GLY A 52 -2.77 -8.40 -1.29
CA GLY A 52 -1.83 -9.47 -0.95
C GLY A 52 -0.62 -8.98 -0.15
N PHE A 53 -0.09 -7.81 -0.48
CA PHE A 53 1.03 -7.19 0.26
C PHE A 53 0.56 -6.65 1.62
N VAL A 54 -0.65 -6.08 1.67
CA VAL A 54 -1.27 -5.66 2.94
C VAL A 54 -1.44 -6.85 3.88
N ALA A 55 -1.91 -7.98 3.37
CA ALA A 55 -2.06 -9.22 4.14
C ALA A 55 -0.71 -9.74 4.65
N LEU A 56 0.33 -9.74 3.81
CA LEU A 56 1.68 -10.12 4.22
C LEU A 56 2.21 -9.21 5.36
N ILE A 57 2.11 -7.89 5.23
CA ILE A 57 2.55 -6.96 6.28
C ILE A 57 1.78 -7.20 7.58
N LYS A 58 0.47 -7.43 7.49
CA LYS A 58 -0.36 -7.78 8.66
C LYS A 58 0.17 -9.03 9.37
N ASP A 59 0.51 -10.08 8.62
CA ASP A 59 1.02 -11.32 9.20
C ASP A 59 2.39 -11.11 9.86
N ILE A 60 3.30 -10.36 9.22
CA ILE A 60 4.61 -10.00 9.81
C ILE A 60 4.44 -9.24 11.11
N VAL A 61 3.56 -8.22 11.14
CA VAL A 61 3.31 -7.44 12.37
C VAL A 61 2.78 -8.36 13.49
N ARG A 62 1.85 -9.26 13.16
CA ARG A 62 1.25 -10.18 14.15
C ARG A 62 2.26 -11.20 14.68
N ALA A 63 3.14 -11.71 13.84
CA ALA A 63 4.14 -12.71 14.21
C ALA A 63 5.21 -12.17 15.18
N ASN A 64 5.49 -10.87 15.15
CA ASN A 64 6.60 -10.25 15.89
C ASN A 64 6.17 -9.50 17.17
N GLY A 65 5.25 -10.07 17.94
CA GLY A 65 4.92 -9.59 19.29
C GLY A 65 3.90 -8.43 19.35
N LEU A 66 3.35 -8.02 18.21
CA LEU A 66 2.26 -7.03 18.12
C LEU A 66 0.90 -7.71 17.85
N ALA A 67 0.64 -8.84 18.52
CA ALA A 67 -0.60 -9.62 18.36
C ALA A 67 -1.89 -8.83 18.66
N HIS A 68 -1.80 -7.77 19.49
CA HIS A 68 -2.93 -6.89 19.83
C HIS A 68 -2.85 -5.50 19.20
N ALA A 69 -1.86 -5.23 18.35
CA ALA A 69 -1.82 -3.96 17.61
C ALA A 69 -3.09 -3.77 16.77
N GLN A 70 -3.55 -2.55 16.65
CA GLN A 70 -4.66 -2.20 15.77
C GLN A 70 -4.07 -1.94 14.38
N LEU A 71 -4.55 -2.68 13.39
CA LEU A 71 -4.19 -2.49 11.99
C LEU A 71 -5.34 -1.75 11.32
N HIS A 72 -5.17 -0.46 11.11
CA HIS A 72 -6.19 0.39 10.52
C HIS A 72 -6.07 0.38 9.00
N LEU A 73 -7.18 0.05 8.33
CA LEU A 73 -7.33 0.05 6.86
C LEU A 73 -8.53 0.92 6.42
N GLU A 74 -9.33 1.40 7.36
CA GLU A 74 -10.50 2.23 7.07
C GLU A 74 -10.08 3.70 6.89
N ARG A 75 -10.46 4.32 5.77
CA ARG A 75 -10.09 5.71 5.44
C ARG A 75 -10.30 6.71 6.59
N ARG A 76 -11.36 6.54 7.39
CA ARG A 76 -11.70 7.44 8.50
C ARG A 76 -10.63 7.53 9.60
N VAL A 77 -9.74 6.54 9.71
CA VAL A 77 -8.70 6.45 10.75
C VAL A 77 -7.28 6.40 10.16
N LEU A 78 -7.12 6.65 8.86
CA LEU A 78 -5.84 6.56 8.15
C LEU A 78 -5.12 7.92 7.97
N THR A 79 -5.73 9.00 8.45
CA THR A 79 -5.19 10.36 8.27
C THR A 79 -4.17 10.68 9.37
N LEU A 80 -2.94 11.00 8.96
CA LEU A 80 -1.89 11.52 9.83
C LEU A 80 -1.53 12.97 9.42
N PRO A 81 -1.04 13.79 10.36
CA PRO A 81 -0.55 15.13 10.05
C PRO A 81 0.69 15.08 9.15
N GLY A 82 0.89 16.15 8.37
CA GLY A 82 2.12 16.40 7.62
C GLY A 82 2.65 17.80 7.92
N TYR A 83 3.86 18.10 7.44
CA TYR A 83 4.51 19.41 7.59
C TYR A 83 4.37 20.25 6.33
N PHE A 84 4.74 19.69 5.17
CA PHE A 84 4.68 20.37 3.88
C PHE A 84 3.26 20.33 3.29
N ARG A 85 2.46 19.33 3.70
CA ARG A 85 1.02 19.23 3.44
C ARG A 85 0.28 19.11 4.78
N PRO A 86 -0.95 19.64 4.92
CA PRO A 86 -1.66 19.61 6.20
C PRO A 86 -1.87 18.19 6.76
N THR A 87 -2.21 17.23 5.88
CA THR A 87 -2.41 15.83 6.26
C THR A 87 -2.08 14.89 5.09
N LYS A 88 -1.87 13.61 5.42
CA LYS A 88 -1.82 12.49 4.47
C LYS A 88 -2.75 11.37 4.92
N LEU A 89 -3.51 10.84 3.97
CA LEU A 89 -4.20 9.57 4.12
C LEU A 89 -3.27 8.42 3.73
N TRP A 90 -2.89 7.58 4.68
CA TRP A 90 -2.03 6.40 4.48
C TRP A 90 -2.84 5.18 4.05
N ASP A 91 -2.18 4.12 3.60
CA ASP A 91 -2.85 2.88 3.21
C ASP A 91 -3.05 1.91 4.40
N LEU A 92 -2.08 1.87 5.32
CA LEU A 92 -2.15 1.06 6.54
C LEU A 92 -1.43 1.78 7.68
N LEU A 93 -2.09 1.85 8.84
CA LEU A 93 -1.46 2.27 10.10
C LEU A 93 -1.40 1.11 11.09
N VAL A 94 -0.25 0.95 11.74
CA VAL A 94 -0.05 0.03 12.86
C VAL A 94 -0.02 0.84 14.15
N MET A 95 -1.06 0.69 14.96
CA MET A 95 -1.18 1.35 16.26
C MET A 95 -1.04 0.34 17.39
N ASN A 96 -0.33 0.68 18.44
CA ASN A 96 -0.27 -0.13 19.66
C ASN A 96 -0.51 0.75 20.88
N GLN A 97 -1.55 0.44 21.66
CA GLN A 97 -1.91 1.20 22.87
C GLN A 97 -1.99 2.72 22.65
N GLY A 98 -2.65 3.14 21.56
CA GLY A 98 -2.80 4.55 21.20
C GLY A 98 -1.56 5.21 20.59
N ARG A 99 -0.47 4.47 20.39
CA ARG A 99 0.77 4.98 19.77
C ARG A 99 0.91 4.47 18.34
N LEU A 100 1.32 5.36 17.44
CA LEU A 100 1.69 4.99 16.08
C LEU A 100 3.04 4.25 16.09
N ILE A 101 3.05 3.03 15.57
CA ILE A 101 4.24 2.19 15.48
C ILE A 101 4.82 2.24 14.07
N ALA A 102 3.95 2.15 13.05
CA ALA A 102 4.35 2.21 11.66
C ALA A 102 3.21 2.73 10.79
N ALA A 103 3.56 3.40 9.70
CA ALA A 103 2.65 3.85 8.65
C ALA A 103 3.17 3.33 7.30
N PHE A 104 2.29 2.74 6.50
CA PHE A 104 2.63 2.13 5.22
C PHE A 104 1.83 2.78 4.09
N GLU A 105 2.53 3.03 2.99
CA GLU A 105 1.96 3.44 1.70
C GLU A 105 2.43 2.43 0.65
N PHE A 106 1.50 1.84 -0.09
CA PHE A 106 1.76 0.81 -1.09
C PHE A 106 1.63 1.39 -2.49
N LYS A 107 2.68 1.19 -3.27
CA LYS A 107 2.81 1.82 -4.58
C LYS A 107 3.35 0.85 -5.62
N SER A 108 2.72 0.78 -6.79
CA SER A 108 3.22 -0.01 -7.93
C SER A 108 4.00 0.87 -8.90
N GLN A 109 5.00 0.32 -9.58
CA GLN A 109 5.74 0.98 -10.65
C GLN A 109 5.28 0.56 -12.06
N VAL A 110 4.01 0.17 -12.20
CA VAL A 110 3.42 -0.25 -13.48
C VAL A 110 2.66 0.91 -14.13
N GLY A 111 2.94 1.18 -15.40
CA GLY A 111 2.21 2.19 -16.19
C GLY A 111 2.95 2.60 -17.48
N PRO A 112 2.34 3.48 -18.31
CA PRO A 112 2.76 3.72 -19.69
C PRO A 112 4.09 4.47 -19.84
N SER A 113 4.56 5.15 -18.79
CA SER A 113 5.87 5.83 -18.77
C SER A 113 6.64 5.43 -17.52
N PHE A 114 7.70 4.67 -17.72
CA PHE A 114 8.58 4.22 -16.64
C PHE A 114 9.25 5.41 -15.94
N GLY A 115 9.83 6.35 -16.69
CA GLY A 115 10.58 7.49 -16.13
C GLY A 115 9.72 8.44 -15.31
N ASN A 116 8.55 8.83 -15.82
CA ASN A 116 7.63 9.70 -15.08
C ASN A 116 7.09 9.00 -13.83
N ASN A 117 6.77 7.71 -13.93
CA ASN A 117 6.35 6.93 -12.77
C ASN A 117 7.46 6.80 -11.73
N PHE A 118 8.71 6.60 -12.16
CA PHE A 118 9.84 6.44 -11.24
C PHE A 118 10.09 7.69 -10.40
N ASN A 119 10.13 8.87 -11.04
CA ASN A 119 10.33 10.13 -10.31
C ASN A 119 9.19 10.40 -9.32
N ASN A 120 7.95 10.24 -9.77
CA ASN A 120 6.78 10.41 -8.90
C ASN A 120 6.79 9.42 -7.74
N ARG A 121 7.17 8.14 -7.98
CA ARG A 121 7.17 7.12 -6.93
C ARG A 121 8.31 7.27 -5.94
N THR A 122 9.47 7.73 -6.41
CA THR A 122 10.60 8.06 -5.55
C THR A 122 10.25 9.23 -4.63
N GLU A 123 9.64 10.28 -5.17
CA GLU A 123 9.14 11.40 -4.38
C GLU A 123 8.09 10.93 -3.37
N GLU A 124 7.08 10.16 -3.80
CA GLU A 124 6.04 9.69 -2.89
C GLU A 124 6.62 8.82 -1.75
N ALA A 125 7.57 7.93 -2.05
CA ALA A 125 8.16 7.01 -1.07
C ALA A 125 9.02 7.75 -0.03
N ILE A 126 9.87 8.68 -0.48
CA ILE A 126 10.80 9.41 0.40
C ILE A 126 10.08 10.60 1.05
N GLY A 127 9.39 11.39 0.24
CA GLY A 127 8.69 12.61 0.63
C GLY A 127 7.59 12.34 1.64
N THR A 128 6.82 11.24 1.50
CA THR A 128 5.75 10.93 2.47
C THR A 128 6.29 10.59 3.86
N ALA A 129 7.37 9.82 3.93
CA ALA A 129 8.02 9.53 5.19
C ALA A 129 8.64 10.81 5.79
N HIS A 130 9.35 11.60 4.98
CA HIS A 130 9.98 12.83 5.42
C HIS A 130 8.98 13.87 5.94
N ASP A 131 7.84 14.01 5.27
CA ASP A 131 6.76 14.92 5.63
C ASP A 131 6.15 14.59 7.01
N LEU A 132 5.85 13.32 7.27
CA LEU A 132 5.35 12.87 8.58
C LEU A 132 6.41 13.05 9.68
N TRP A 133 7.65 12.67 9.42
CA TRP A 133 8.74 12.81 10.39
C TRP A 133 9.02 14.26 10.76
N THR A 134 8.95 15.17 9.78
CA THR A 134 9.15 16.61 10.01
C THR A 134 8.00 17.20 10.82
N ALA A 135 6.77 16.74 10.63
CA ALA A 135 5.61 17.20 11.40
C ALA A 135 5.69 16.83 12.89
N TYR A 136 6.42 15.76 13.23
CA TYR A 136 6.59 15.27 14.60
C TYR A 136 7.83 15.82 15.31
N ARG A 137 8.78 16.41 14.56
CA ARG A 137 10.10 16.81 15.06
C ARG A 137 10.06 17.96 16.06
#